data_AF-A0A9Q3P4E6-F1
#
_entry.id   AF-A0A9Q3P4E6-F1
#
_cell.length_a   1.000
_cell.length_b   1.000
_cell.length_c   1.000
_cell.angle_alpha   90.00
_cell.angle_beta   90.00
_cell.angle_gamma   90.00
#
_symmetry.space_group_name_H-M   'P 1'
#
loop_
_entity.id
_entity.type
_entity.pdbx_description
1 polymer ?
#
loop_
_entity_poly.entity_id
_entity_poly.type
_entity_poly.pdbx_seq_one_letter_code
_entity_poly.pdbx_strand_id
1 'polypeptide(L)'
;MFKEDFNIPDEYISAGLHSLFTKSAEKWYYKMRQDHGKHSWPWWTEQIISKWANDSWKFRRENSFEEAILNFERDRPMSWFLKQKDRSTSLHPDMSETMVHKRILRKCGGDLEHSIRRRCIKPFSTEDYINFMEDITTRTEIGRNWYKPPTDNMNSGKPIAKPNE
;
A
#
# COMPACT_ATOMS: atom_id res chain seq x y z
N MET A 1 16.11 -7.74 12.15
CA MET A 1 17.11 -8.83 12.12
C MET A 1 17.62 -8.90 10.71
N PHE A 2 18.89 -8.58 10.50
CA PHE A 2 19.50 -8.37 9.20
C PHE A 2 20.22 -9.65 8.74
N LYS A 3 20.42 -9.82 7.42
CA LYS A 3 21.12 -10.98 6.84
C LYS A 3 22.52 -11.18 7.44
N GLU A 4 23.16 -10.06 7.82
CA GLU A 4 24.46 -9.98 8.46
C GLU A 4 24.49 -10.67 9.84
N ASP A 5 23.37 -10.75 10.53
CA ASP A 5 23.28 -11.30 11.90
C ASP A 5 23.40 -12.83 11.94
N PHE A 6 23.24 -13.52 10.80
CA PHE A 6 23.06 -14.98 10.79
C PHE A 6 23.97 -15.77 9.85
N ASN A 7 24.75 -15.10 8.99
CA ASN A 7 25.62 -15.75 7.99
C ASN A 7 24.98 -17.00 7.32
N ILE A 8 23.70 -16.91 6.97
CA ILE A 8 22.92 -18.05 6.48
C ILE A 8 23.38 -18.37 5.06
N PRO A 9 23.80 -19.62 4.77
CA PRO A 9 24.15 -20.01 3.43
C PRO A 9 22.94 -19.87 2.49
N ASP A 10 23.17 -19.40 1.26
CA ASP A 10 22.14 -19.20 0.24
C ASP A 10 21.30 -20.47 -0.03
N GLU A 11 21.86 -21.65 0.24
CA GLU A 11 21.18 -22.94 0.14
C GLU A 11 20.00 -23.06 1.11
N TYR A 12 20.14 -22.56 2.35
CA TYR A 12 19.06 -22.56 3.33
C TYR A 12 17.99 -21.52 2.97
N ILE A 13 18.41 -20.35 2.47
CA ILE A 13 17.49 -19.30 2.01
C ILE A 13 16.65 -19.83 0.83
N SER A 14 17.31 -20.42 -0.16
CA SER A 14 16.63 -20.95 -1.36
C SER A 14 15.77 -22.19 -1.08
N ALA A 15 16.10 -22.99 -0.06
CA ALA A 15 15.24 -24.07 0.43
C ALA A 15 13.99 -23.53 1.15
N GLY A 16 14.14 -22.44 1.93
CA GLY A 16 13.03 -21.79 2.62
C GLY A 16 12.00 -21.15 1.68
N LEU A 17 12.37 -20.81 0.44
CA LEU A 17 11.46 -20.20 -0.54
C LEU A 17 10.18 -21.00 -0.77
N HIS A 18 10.25 -22.33 -0.75
CA HIS A 18 9.08 -23.18 -0.87
C HIS A 18 8.00 -22.83 0.17
N SER A 19 8.39 -22.56 1.41
CA SER A 19 7.47 -22.23 2.50
C SER A 19 6.83 -20.84 2.38
N LEU A 20 7.44 -19.95 1.60
CA LEU A 20 6.97 -18.57 1.40
C LEU A 20 6.00 -18.47 0.23
N PHE A 21 6.15 -19.33 -0.78
CA PHE A 21 5.29 -19.33 -1.94
C PHE A 21 4.02 -20.13 -1.70
N THR A 22 2.89 -19.63 -2.21
CA THR A 22 1.60 -20.31 -2.13
C THR A 22 0.95 -20.44 -3.50
N LYS A 23 0.14 -21.47 -3.69
CA LYS A 23 -0.72 -21.65 -4.88
C LYS A 23 0.09 -21.64 -6.19
N SER A 24 -0.13 -20.65 -7.06
CA SER A 24 0.53 -20.56 -8.36
C SER A 24 2.01 -20.25 -8.26
N ALA A 25 2.44 -19.51 -7.22
CA ALA A 25 3.84 -19.19 -7.01
C ALA A 25 4.64 -20.42 -6.56
N GLU A 26 4.02 -21.28 -5.77
CA GLU A 26 4.62 -22.54 -5.30
C GLU A 26 4.87 -23.49 -6.47
N LYS A 27 3.86 -23.67 -7.35
CA LYS A 27 4.01 -24.50 -8.57
C LYS A 27 5.10 -23.97 -9.49
N TRP A 28 5.19 -22.64 -9.65
CA TRP A 28 6.25 -22.00 -10.41
C TRP A 28 7.63 -22.28 -9.80
N TYR A 29 7.77 -22.14 -8.48
CA TYR A 29 9.03 -22.40 -7.79
C TYR A 29 9.51 -23.84 -8.00
N TYR A 30 8.62 -24.83 -7.84
CA TYR A 30 8.98 -26.23 -8.05
C TYR A 30 9.41 -26.52 -9.47
N LYS A 31 8.71 -25.96 -10.47
CA LYS A 31 9.12 -26.09 -11.86
C LYS A 31 10.51 -25.47 -12.10
N MET A 32 10.74 -24.25 -11.62
CA MET A 32 12.05 -23.59 -11.73
C MET A 32 13.16 -24.40 -11.04
N ARG A 33 12.88 -25.01 -9.87
CA ARG A 33 13.83 -25.89 -9.17
C ARG A 33 14.11 -27.18 -9.93
N GLN A 34 13.12 -27.75 -10.60
CA GLN A 34 13.29 -28.95 -11.41
C GLN A 34 14.12 -28.67 -12.67
N ASP A 35 13.86 -27.54 -13.33
CA ASP A 35 14.49 -27.17 -14.60
C ASP A 35 15.93 -26.67 -14.42
N HIS A 36 16.21 -25.93 -13.33
CA HIS A 36 17.51 -25.25 -13.11
C HIS A 36 18.29 -25.78 -11.89
N GLY A 37 17.69 -26.60 -11.03
CA GLY A 37 18.35 -27.15 -9.85
C GLY A 37 18.60 -26.12 -8.73
N LYS A 38 19.74 -26.26 -8.05
CA LYS A 38 20.13 -25.38 -6.93
C LYS A 38 20.86 -24.15 -7.46
N HIS A 39 20.46 -22.98 -7.00
CA HIS A 39 21.04 -21.69 -7.38
C HIS A 39 21.08 -20.73 -6.18
N SER A 40 21.95 -19.72 -6.30
CA SER A 40 22.18 -18.69 -5.29
C SER A 40 20.97 -17.76 -5.08
N TRP A 41 20.93 -17.06 -3.95
CA TRP A 41 19.85 -16.12 -3.64
C TRP A 41 19.75 -14.95 -4.64
N PRO A 42 20.85 -14.34 -5.13
CA PRO A 42 20.77 -13.32 -6.17
C PRO A 42 20.07 -13.80 -7.44
N TRP A 43 20.36 -15.03 -7.88
CA TRP A 43 19.69 -15.63 -9.04
C TRP A 43 18.19 -15.81 -8.80
N TRP A 44 17.80 -16.34 -7.64
CA TRP A 44 16.37 -16.45 -7.28
C TRP A 44 15.69 -15.09 -7.27
N THR A 45 16.34 -14.08 -6.69
CA THR A 45 15.82 -12.71 -6.64
C THR A 45 15.52 -12.18 -8.05
N GLU A 46 16.44 -12.38 -8.99
CA GLU A 46 16.26 -11.97 -10.39
C GLU A 46 15.07 -12.71 -11.05
N GLN A 47 14.95 -14.01 -10.86
CA GLN A 47 13.85 -14.79 -11.44
C GLN A 47 12.48 -14.39 -10.86
N ILE A 48 12.42 -14.12 -9.55
CA ILE A 48 11.22 -13.64 -8.85
C ILE A 48 10.80 -12.28 -9.40
N ILE A 49 11.73 -11.34 -9.51
CA ILE A 49 11.49 -10.00 -10.06
C ILE A 49 11.03 -10.09 -11.51
N SER A 50 11.74 -10.86 -12.33
CA SER A 50 11.39 -11.06 -13.75
C SER A 50 9.98 -11.63 -13.93
N LYS A 51 9.59 -12.61 -13.09
CA LYS A 51 8.28 -13.25 -13.18
C LYS A 51 7.13 -12.35 -12.73
N TRP A 52 7.29 -11.65 -11.61
CA TRP A 52 6.18 -10.99 -10.91
C TRP A 52 6.25 -9.48 -10.83
N ALA A 53 7.43 -8.87 -10.93
CA ALA A 53 7.61 -7.42 -10.94
C ALA A 53 7.61 -6.83 -12.36
N ASN A 54 6.79 -7.41 -13.24
CA ASN A 54 6.59 -6.92 -14.60
C ASN A 54 5.84 -5.58 -14.64
N ASP A 55 5.82 -4.92 -15.81
CA ASP A 55 5.23 -3.60 -15.95
C ASP A 55 3.73 -3.55 -15.62
N SER A 56 2.99 -4.64 -15.89
CA SER A 56 1.58 -4.76 -15.48
C SER A 56 1.41 -4.79 -13.96
N TRP A 57 2.35 -5.39 -13.22
CA TRP A 57 2.36 -5.32 -11.75
C TRP A 57 2.70 -3.90 -11.27
N LYS A 58 3.72 -3.27 -11.85
CA LYS A 58 4.11 -1.89 -11.50
C LYS A 58 2.95 -0.93 -11.74
N PHE A 59 2.31 -1.01 -12.90
CA PHE A 59 1.14 -0.21 -13.25
C PHE A 59 -0.01 -0.41 -12.26
N ARG A 60 -0.35 -1.66 -11.92
CA ARG A 60 -1.42 -1.94 -10.93
C ARG A 60 -1.06 -1.42 -9.53
N ARG A 61 0.20 -1.53 -9.10
CA ARG A 61 0.67 -1.02 -7.80
C ARG A 61 0.62 0.51 -7.77
N GLU A 62 1.08 1.16 -8.83
CA GLU A 62 1.03 2.61 -8.99
C GLU A 62 -0.42 3.10 -8.95
N ASN A 63 -1.30 2.52 -9.78
CA ASN A 63 -2.71 2.89 -9.79
C ASN A 63 -3.39 2.67 -8.43
N SER A 64 -3.08 1.57 -7.75
CA SER A 64 -3.59 1.30 -6.40
C SER A 64 -3.12 2.31 -5.36
N PHE A 65 -1.93 2.89 -5.53
CA PHE A 65 -1.43 3.98 -4.69
C PHE A 65 -2.10 5.30 -5.08
N GLU A 66 -2.24 5.57 -6.38
CA GLU A 66 -2.79 6.82 -6.88
C GLU A 66 -4.28 7.00 -6.54
N GLU A 67 -5.07 5.94 -6.62
CA GLU A 67 -6.50 5.91 -6.27
C GLU A 67 -6.76 5.83 -4.75
N ALA A 68 -5.74 5.53 -3.95
CA ALA A 68 -5.92 5.39 -2.51
C ALA A 68 -6.08 6.76 -1.84
N ILE A 69 -7.33 7.11 -1.55
CA ILE A 69 -7.70 8.25 -0.70
C ILE A 69 -8.02 7.70 0.69
N LEU A 70 -7.54 8.38 1.73
CA LEU A 70 -7.81 7.99 3.11
C LEU A 70 -9.27 8.28 3.48
N ASN A 71 -10.00 7.26 3.96
CA ASN A 71 -11.38 7.41 4.46
C ASN A 71 -11.47 6.94 5.92
N PHE A 72 -11.68 7.84 6.86
CA PHE A 72 -11.69 7.53 8.30
C PHE A 72 -12.87 6.70 8.80
N GLU A 73 -13.95 6.57 8.02
CA GLU A 73 -15.05 5.66 8.37
C GLU A 73 -14.68 4.20 8.10
N ARG A 74 -13.76 3.97 7.14
CA ARG A 74 -13.42 2.63 6.64
C ARG A 74 -11.98 2.21 6.97
N ASP A 75 -11.08 3.16 7.04
CA ASP A 75 -9.64 2.94 7.17
C ASP A 75 -9.14 3.31 8.57
N ARG A 76 -8.30 2.43 9.13
CA ARG A 76 -7.49 2.78 10.32
C ARG A 76 -6.21 3.48 9.88
N PRO A 77 -5.85 4.65 10.46
CA PRO A 77 -4.70 5.45 10.02
C PRO A 77 -3.40 4.64 9.96
N MET A 78 -3.06 3.90 11.02
CA MET A 78 -1.87 3.04 11.06
C MET A 78 -1.83 2.04 9.89
N SER A 79 -2.88 1.22 9.75
CA SER A 79 -2.92 0.17 8.73
C SER A 79 -2.88 0.75 7.31
N TRP A 80 -3.60 1.85 7.08
CA TRP A 80 -3.62 2.52 5.80
C TRP A 80 -2.26 3.13 5.46
N PHE A 81 -1.63 3.83 6.40
CA PHE A 81 -0.31 4.45 6.19
C PHE A 81 0.76 3.42 5.88
N LEU A 82 0.82 2.32 6.66
CA LEU A 82 1.76 1.23 6.42
C LEU A 82 1.54 0.57 5.06
N LYS A 83 0.28 0.41 4.64
CA LYS A 83 -0.06 -0.11 3.31
C LYS A 83 0.40 0.81 2.18
N GLN A 84 0.26 2.13 2.34
CA GLN A 84 0.76 3.09 1.34
C GLN A 84 2.28 3.18 1.35
N LYS A 85 2.93 3.07 2.51
CA LYS A 85 4.38 2.97 2.63
C LYS A 85 4.92 1.76 1.86
N ASP A 86 4.37 0.57 2.10
CA ASP A 86 4.74 -0.66 1.39
C ASP A 86 4.62 -0.51 -0.14
N ARG A 87 3.51 0.06 -0.61
CA ARG A 87 3.29 0.33 -2.04
C ARG A 87 4.35 1.25 -2.61
N SER A 88 4.62 2.37 -1.95
CA SER A 88 5.59 3.37 -2.40
C SER A 88 7.02 2.83 -2.39
N THR A 89 7.45 2.13 -1.33
CA THR A 89 8.81 1.58 -1.23
C THR A 89 9.03 0.43 -2.20
N SER A 90 7.98 -0.33 -2.52
CA SER A 90 8.07 -1.41 -3.52
C SER A 90 8.22 -0.89 -4.96
N LEU A 91 7.68 0.28 -5.26
CA LEU A 91 7.79 0.93 -6.57
C LEU A 91 9.07 1.74 -6.70
N HIS A 92 9.53 2.32 -5.59
CA HIS A 92 10.70 3.19 -5.53
C HIS A 92 11.58 2.80 -4.34
N PRO A 93 12.36 1.71 -4.46
CA PRO A 93 13.21 1.22 -3.37
C PRO A 93 14.29 2.23 -2.95
N ASP A 94 14.74 3.07 -3.87
CA ASP A 94 15.78 4.09 -3.62
C ASP A 94 15.22 5.42 -3.08
N MET A 95 13.90 5.51 -2.87
CA MET A 95 13.25 6.72 -2.38
C MET A 95 13.50 6.89 -0.88
N SER A 96 13.93 8.09 -0.48
CA SER A 96 14.12 8.40 0.94
C SER A 96 12.81 8.30 1.72
N GLU A 97 12.90 7.85 2.96
CA GLU A 97 11.73 7.67 3.83
C GLU A 97 10.90 8.97 3.97
N THR A 98 11.58 10.12 4.05
CA THR A 98 10.93 11.43 4.09
C THR A 98 10.12 11.72 2.82
N MET A 99 10.62 11.32 1.65
CA MET A 99 9.90 11.51 0.39
C MET A 99 8.69 10.56 0.29
N VAL A 100 8.85 9.31 0.74
CA VAL A 100 7.74 8.36 0.86
C VAL A 100 6.63 8.95 1.74
N HIS A 101 6.96 9.47 2.93
CA HIS A 101 5.97 10.10 3.82
C HIS A 101 5.27 11.29 3.15
N LYS A 102 6.02 12.19 2.51
CA LYS A 102 5.42 13.33 1.78
C LYS A 102 4.45 12.88 0.69
N ARG A 103 4.78 11.80 -0.02
CA ARG A 103 3.91 11.23 -1.07
C ARG A 103 2.62 10.66 -0.48
N ILE A 104 2.70 9.98 0.67
CA ILE A 104 1.52 9.46 1.39
C ILE A 104 0.65 10.61 1.94
N LEU A 105 1.25 11.67 2.48
CA LEU A 105 0.49 12.81 3.01
C LEU A 105 -0.35 13.52 1.95
N ARG A 106 0.15 13.61 0.71
CA ARG A 106 -0.64 14.15 -0.42
C ARG A 106 -1.93 13.36 -0.69
N LYS A 107 -1.98 12.09 -0.26
CA LYS A 107 -3.17 11.22 -0.35
C LYS A 107 -4.16 11.39 0.80
N CYS A 108 -3.78 12.11 1.86
CA CYS A 108 -4.66 12.44 2.98
C CYS A 108 -5.62 13.60 2.64
N GLY A 109 -5.22 14.47 1.70
CA GLY A 109 -6.04 15.57 1.17
C GLY A 109 -6.21 16.77 2.12
N GLY A 110 -6.46 17.93 1.51
CA GLY A 110 -6.99 19.15 2.14
C GLY A 110 -6.44 19.51 3.52
N ASP A 111 -7.36 19.71 4.46
CA ASP A 111 -7.08 20.19 5.82
C ASP A 111 -6.27 19.21 6.66
N LEU A 112 -6.34 17.91 6.35
CA LEU A 112 -5.59 16.90 7.08
C LEU A 112 -4.11 16.94 6.71
N GLU A 113 -3.77 17.00 5.42
CA GLU A 113 -2.38 17.18 4.98
C GLU A 113 -1.78 18.43 5.64
N HIS A 114 -2.52 19.54 5.64
CA HIS A 114 -2.07 20.80 6.24
C HIS A 114 -1.90 20.69 7.76
N SER A 115 -2.85 20.07 8.45
CA SER A 115 -2.81 19.87 9.90
C SER A 115 -1.64 19.01 10.34
N ILE A 116 -1.34 17.94 9.58
CA ILE A 116 -0.16 17.09 9.84
C ILE A 116 1.11 17.87 9.53
N ARG A 117 1.20 18.56 8.38
CA ARG A 117 2.40 19.31 8.00
C ARG A 117 2.74 20.42 9.01
N ARG A 118 1.74 21.07 9.61
CA ARG A 118 1.98 22.08 10.67
C ARG A 118 2.58 21.49 11.94
N ARG A 119 2.31 20.22 12.24
CA ARG A 119 2.89 19.50 13.39
C ARG A 119 4.25 18.90 13.03
N CYS A 120 4.45 18.54 11.76
CA CYS A 120 5.67 17.94 11.24
C CYS A 120 6.75 18.98 10.83
N ILE A 121 7.27 19.76 11.79
CA ILE A 121 8.30 20.80 11.56
C ILE A 121 9.69 20.20 11.18
N LYS A 122 9.94 18.92 11.47
CA LYS A 122 11.17 18.18 11.14
C LYS A 122 10.84 16.87 10.41
N PRO A 123 11.78 16.19 9.73
CA PRO A 123 11.54 14.83 9.27
C PRO A 123 11.30 13.93 10.49
N PHE A 124 10.11 13.35 10.55
CA PHE A 124 9.64 12.50 11.63
C PHE A 124 9.67 11.02 11.20
N SER A 125 9.69 10.12 12.18
CA SER A 125 9.64 8.69 11.91
C SER A 125 8.27 8.29 11.34
N THR A 126 8.17 7.09 10.76
CA THR A 126 6.86 6.55 10.34
C THR A 126 5.86 6.50 11.49
N GLU A 127 6.32 6.19 12.70
CA GLU A 127 5.48 6.10 13.90
C GLU A 127 4.92 7.47 14.29
N ASP A 128 5.75 8.51 14.27
CA ASP A 128 5.31 9.88 14.55
C ASP A 128 4.22 10.35 13.58
N TYR A 129 4.35 10.07 12.29
CA TYR A 129 3.33 10.41 11.29
C TYR A 129 2.00 9.71 11.58
N ILE A 130 2.05 8.43 11.96
CA ILE A 130 0.86 7.65 12.34
C ILE A 130 0.24 8.24 13.61
N ASN A 131 1.04 8.51 14.64
CA ASN A 131 0.58 9.11 15.89
C ASN A 131 -0.09 10.47 15.66
N PHE A 132 0.46 11.32 14.79
CA PHE A 132 -0.17 12.58 14.45
C PHE A 132 -1.49 12.40 13.69
N MET A 133 -1.56 11.45 12.76
CA MET A 133 -2.80 11.14 12.05
C MET A 133 -3.88 10.63 13.01
N GLU A 134 -3.52 9.74 13.93
CA GLU A 134 -4.43 9.22 14.94
C GLU A 134 -4.89 10.30 15.93
N ASP A 135 -3.98 11.15 16.41
CA ASP A 135 -4.32 12.26 17.31
C ASP A 135 -5.26 13.27 16.64
N ILE A 136 -4.98 13.68 15.38
CA ILE A 136 -5.85 14.60 14.64
C ILE A 136 -7.23 13.99 14.47
N THR A 137 -7.31 12.74 14.04
CA THR A 137 -8.58 12.11 13.68
C THR A 137 -9.40 11.72 14.90
N THR A 138 -8.75 11.51 16.06
CA THR A 138 -9.42 11.27 17.34
C THR A 138 -9.92 12.56 17.95
N ARG A 139 -9.13 13.63 17.91
CA ARG A 139 -9.42 14.91 18.60
C ARG A 139 -10.15 15.94 17.75
N THR A 140 -10.17 15.75 16.44
CA THR A 140 -10.84 16.64 15.49
C THR A 140 -11.72 15.82 14.56
N GLU A 141 -12.85 16.36 14.13
CA GLU A 141 -13.69 15.76 13.07
C GLU A 141 -13.08 15.95 11.66
N ILE A 142 -11.86 16.51 11.59
CA ILE A 142 -11.14 16.76 10.33
C ILE A 142 -10.85 15.41 9.67
N GLY A 143 -11.28 15.27 8.42
CA GLY A 143 -11.17 14.04 7.62
C GLY A 143 -12.39 13.13 7.65
N ARG A 144 -13.26 13.19 8.68
CA ARG A 144 -14.45 12.31 8.75
C ARG A 144 -15.53 12.65 7.70
N ASN A 145 -15.58 13.90 7.22
CA ASN A 145 -16.59 14.39 6.28
C ASN A 145 -16.13 14.53 4.82
N TRP A 146 -14.96 14.02 4.43
CA TRP A 146 -14.33 14.37 3.15
C TRP A 146 -14.62 13.44 1.96
N TYR A 147 -15.44 12.39 2.12
CA TYR A 147 -15.91 11.60 0.99
C TYR A 147 -17.43 11.62 0.87
N LYS A 148 -17.97 12.60 0.15
CA LYS A 148 -19.25 12.44 -0.54
C LYS A 148 -18.93 11.87 -1.92
N PRO A 149 -19.26 10.60 -2.23
CA PRO A 149 -19.27 10.18 -3.63
C PRO A 149 -20.20 11.14 -4.40
N PRO A 150 -19.97 11.36 -5.72
CA PRO A 150 -20.92 12.12 -6.51
C PRO A 150 -22.31 11.53 -6.27
N THR A 151 -23.21 12.32 -5.69
CA THR A 151 -24.62 11.92 -5.58
C THR A 151 -25.11 11.79 -7.01
N ASP A 152 -25.34 10.57 -7.47
CA ASP A 152 -26.16 10.34 -8.64
C ASP A 152 -27.49 11.06 -8.39
N ASN A 153 -27.67 12.19 -9.06
CA ASN A 153 -28.96 12.84 -9.21
C ASN A 153 -29.83 11.92 -10.07
N MET A 154 -30.27 10.77 -9.54
CA MET A 154 -31.46 10.10 -10.02
C MET A 154 -32.67 10.83 -9.46
N ASN A 155 -32.91 12.02 -10.02
CA ASN A 155 -34.23 12.63 -9.99
C ASN A 155 -35.06 11.97 -11.10
N SER A 156 -35.59 10.77 -10.83
CA SER A 156 -36.58 10.12 -11.67
C SER A 156 -37.71 9.56 -10.81
N GLY A 157 -38.83 10.30 -10.79
CA GLY A 157 -40.12 9.76 -10.33
C GLY A 157 -40.96 10.75 -9.52
N LYS A 158 -41.52 11.78 -10.16
CA LYS A 158 -42.77 12.36 -9.66
C LYS A 158 -43.84 11.25 -9.66
N PRO A 159 -44.62 11.05 -8.58
CA PRO A 159 -45.77 10.16 -8.63
C PRO A 159 -46.84 10.79 -9.53
N ILE A 160 -47.21 10.10 -10.61
CA ILE A 160 -48.39 10.43 -11.41
C ILE A 160 -49.61 10.09 -10.55
N ALA A 161 -50.31 11.12 -10.09
CA ALA A 161 -51.64 10.99 -9.52
C ALA A 161 -52.59 10.38 -10.56
N LYS A 162 -53.27 9.29 -10.20
CA LYS A 162 -54.43 8.81 -10.96
C LYS A 162 -55.63 9.68 -10.59
N PRO A 163 -56.37 10.26 -11.55
CA PRO A 163 -57.73 10.70 -11.28
C PRO A 163 -58.67 9.48 -11.28
N ASN A 164 -59.56 9.47 -10.29
CA ASN A 164 -60.73 8.63 -10.24
C ASN A 164 -61.71 8.99 -11.37
N GLU A 165 -62.17 8.01 -12.13
CA GLU A 165 -63.58 7.72 -12.49
C GLU A 165 -63.65 6.53 -13.45
#